data_AF-A0A8J6RAX1-F1
#
_entry.id   AF-A0A8J6RAX1-F1
#
_cell.length_a   1.000
_cell.length_b   1.000
_cell.length_c   1.000
_cell.angle_alpha   90.00
_cell.angle_beta   90.00
_cell.angle_gamma   90.00
#
_symmetry.space_group_name_H-M   'P 1'
#
loop_
_entity.id
_entity.type
_entity.pdbx_description
1 polymer ?
#
loop_
_entity_poly.entity_id
_entity_poly.type
_entity_poly.pdbx_seq_one_letter_code
_entity_poly.pdbx_strand_id
1 'polypeptide(L)'
;MTQTLTWLHLSDLHACKPRTGWDAKRVTDTLCTDLKKMQEQRGLRPDLIFFTGDAAYGQVGSQRGEMIADQFQEAHDFLESVRTTFSPEVEQRNVFLVPGNHDVNREVITTFERAWLEQPHSIDEIAELLNKAGADWQQIKTRLSDYARFLENYGYEHLLTSQDQLREYLVYVNAREFAGIRVGISGFNSAWSSAGAGRSEMGRLWMAGRFQLETLIQQMPPDNDFNIALIHHPPNWLVPEENPIFGRQLEREFAFVLHGHEHQDFVRMNSNTGHTVISAGACHEWSESKNNGYNIVRLNFETSNGEVWLRQYDSAGGGWVPRCVANQTDEVGCWPLTHLKPWLKTLVSADRNGQPNSTIDDANTLELEIKDSAITSSQQKQVIDYEARYRQAVVNRLDYMQLFGIDVPRESKKYSLTVAYVSLNLADEDVEEAEVADEEETAKLEPTSKSAEEVFEDLGVGTNRLLIRGGAGCGKTTLLRWAAV
;
A
#
# COMPACT_ATOMS: atom_id res chain seq x y z
N MET A 1 -30.30 -14.31 -11.70
CA MET A 1 -29.56 -14.37 -10.43
C MET A 1 -28.76 -13.10 -10.35
N THR A 2 -28.71 -12.43 -9.20
CA THR A 2 -27.97 -11.16 -9.06
C THR A 2 -26.49 -11.38 -9.38
N GLN A 3 -25.94 -10.66 -10.35
CA GLN A 3 -24.51 -10.73 -10.68
C GLN A 3 -23.69 -9.93 -9.66
N THR A 4 -23.43 -10.53 -8.51
CA THR A 4 -22.64 -9.92 -7.43
C THR A 4 -21.44 -10.78 -7.07
N LEU A 5 -20.39 -10.12 -6.60
CA LEU A 5 -19.27 -10.74 -5.90
C LEU A 5 -19.20 -10.13 -4.50
N THR A 6 -19.22 -10.96 -3.46
CA THR A 6 -19.05 -10.50 -2.08
C THR A 6 -17.79 -11.13 -1.48
N TRP A 7 -16.98 -10.37 -0.75
CA TRP A 7 -15.89 -10.94 0.04
C TRP A 7 -15.85 -10.37 1.45
N LEU A 8 -15.42 -11.20 2.39
CA LEU A 8 -15.08 -10.81 3.76
C LEU A 8 -13.57 -10.56 3.82
N HIS A 9 -13.16 -9.42 4.35
CA HIS A 9 -11.75 -9.08 4.55
C HIS A 9 -11.45 -8.96 6.04
N LEU A 10 -10.54 -9.82 6.48
CA LEU A 10 -10.04 -9.98 7.84
C LEU A 10 -8.52 -9.79 7.84
N SER A 11 -7.97 -9.45 8.99
CA SER A 11 -6.53 -9.35 9.20
C SER A 11 -6.19 -9.40 10.68
N ASP A 12 -4.92 -9.57 11.04
CA ASP A 12 -4.38 -9.29 12.38
C ASP A 12 -5.21 -9.93 13.52
N LEU A 13 -5.24 -11.27 13.53
CA LEU A 13 -5.86 -12.06 14.60
C LEU A 13 -4.95 -12.15 15.83
N HIS A 14 -3.63 -12.19 15.59
CA HIS A 14 -2.61 -12.34 16.62
C HIS A 14 -2.91 -13.49 17.61
N ALA A 15 -3.25 -14.67 17.07
CA ALA A 15 -3.64 -15.81 17.89
C ALA A 15 -2.52 -16.18 18.87
N CYS A 16 -2.84 -16.20 20.17
CA CYS A 16 -1.96 -16.69 21.23
C CYS A 16 -2.75 -16.76 22.54
N LYS A 17 -3.42 -17.88 22.83
CA LYS A 17 -4.18 -18.08 24.08
C LYS A 17 -3.45 -17.63 25.36
N PRO A 18 -2.15 -17.91 25.58
CA PRO A 18 -1.45 -17.43 26.79
C PRO A 18 -1.38 -15.89 26.90
N ARG A 19 -1.41 -15.17 25.78
CA ARG A 19 -1.36 -13.70 25.73
C ARG A 19 -2.74 -13.06 25.65
N THR A 20 -3.67 -13.67 24.93
CA THR A 20 -5.01 -13.13 24.68
C THR A 20 -6.06 -13.65 25.67
N GLY A 21 -5.79 -14.76 26.36
CA GLY A 21 -6.68 -15.32 27.38
C GLY A 21 -8.06 -15.71 26.85
N TRP A 22 -9.10 -15.43 27.65
CA TRP A 22 -10.50 -15.71 27.30
C TRP A 22 -11.09 -14.73 26.26
N ASP A 23 -10.39 -13.62 25.98
CA ASP A 23 -10.89 -12.53 25.17
C ASP A 23 -10.99 -12.91 23.69
N ALA A 24 -10.00 -13.65 23.18
CA ALA A 24 -10.00 -14.09 21.78
C ALA A 24 -11.24 -14.92 21.43
N LYS A 25 -11.61 -15.89 22.28
CA LYS A 25 -12.83 -16.70 22.05
C LYS A 25 -14.09 -15.84 22.05
N ARG A 26 -14.20 -14.88 22.98
CA ARG A 26 -15.35 -13.97 23.05
C ARG A 26 -15.46 -13.12 21.79
N VAL A 27 -14.33 -12.59 21.30
CA VAL A 27 -14.30 -11.80 20.07
C VAL A 27 -14.69 -12.65 18.87
N THR A 28 -14.22 -13.90 18.77
CA THR A 28 -14.65 -14.85 17.72
C THR A 28 -16.15 -15.15 17.78
N ASP A 29 -16.69 -15.52 18.95
CA ASP A 29 -18.11 -15.87 19.10
C ASP A 29 -19.01 -14.67 18.73
N THR A 30 -18.63 -13.47 19.16
CA THR A 30 -19.36 -12.24 18.85
C THR A 30 -19.20 -11.82 17.39
N LEU A 31 -18.03 -12.05 16.77
CA LEU A 31 -17.80 -11.84 15.35
C LEU A 31 -18.72 -12.74 14.53
N CYS A 32 -18.73 -14.04 14.80
CA CYS A 32 -19.61 -14.99 14.11
C CYS A 32 -21.09 -14.62 14.25
N THR A 33 -21.50 -14.09 15.42
CA THR A 33 -22.85 -13.57 15.63
C THR A 33 -23.16 -12.37 14.73
N ASP A 34 -22.22 -11.43 14.61
CA ASP A 34 -22.39 -10.27 13.73
C ASP A 34 -22.37 -10.65 12.25
N LEU A 35 -21.51 -11.58 11.83
CA LEU A 35 -21.47 -12.08 10.46
C LEU A 35 -22.79 -12.74 10.04
N LYS A 36 -23.39 -13.56 10.92
CA LYS A 36 -24.76 -14.11 10.71
C LYS A 36 -25.78 -13.00 10.54
N LYS A 37 -25.74 -11.99 11.40
CA LYS A 37 -26.63 -10.83 11.31
C LYS A 37 -26.45 -10.07 10.00
N MET A 38 -25.21 -9.86 9.55
CA MET A 38 -24.91 -9.20 8.27
C MET A 38 -25.44 -10.01 7.08
N GLN A 39 -25.31 -11.34 7.13
CA GLN A 39 -25.92 -12.21 6.13
C GLN A 39 -27.45 -12.09 6.13
N GLU A 40 -28.10 -12.28 7.28
CA GLU A 40 -29.56 -12.33 7.39
C GLU A 40 -30.23 -10.99 7.05
N GLN A 41 -29.64 -9.88 7.49
CA GLN A 41 -30.26 -8.55 7.37
C GLN A 41 -29.89 -7.83 6.07
N ARG A 42 -28.73 -8.13 5.48
CA ARG A 42 -28.20 -7.39 4.31
C ARG A 42 -27.93 -8.27 3.10
N GLY A 43 -28.10 -9.59 3.22
CA GLY A 43 -27.74 -10.55 2.18
C GLY A 43 -26.23 -10.62 1.93
N LEU A 44 -25.41 -10.24 2.91
CA LEU A 44 -23.95 -10.19 2.79
C LEU A 44 -23.31 -11.53 3.15
N ARG A 45 -23.59 -12.56 2.36
CA ARG A 45 -22.87 -13.84 2.41
C ARG A 45 -21.63 -13.74 1.51
N PRO A 46 -20.40 -13.94 2.01
CA PRO A 46 -19.20 -13.87 1.19
C PRO A 46 -19.06 -15.05 0.23
N ASP A 47 -18.57 -14.79 -0.98
CA ASP A 47 -18.08 -15.78 -1.92
C ASP A 47 -16.62 -16.15 -1.65
N LEU A 48 -15.87 -15.18 -1.13
CA LEU A 48 -14.44 -15.25 -0.80
C LEU A 48 -14.19 -14.74 0.63
N ILE A 49 -13.19 -15.30 1.30
CA ILE A 49 -12.65 -14.77 2.54
C ILE A 49 -11.17 -14.45 2.30
N PHE A 50 -10.79 -13.21 2.59
CA PHE A 50 -9.40 -12.74 2.52
C PHE A 50 -8.90 -12.47 3.93
N PHE A 51 -7.73 -13.03 4.26
CA PHE A 51 -7.03 -12.81 5.53
C PHE A 51 -5.64 -12.23 5.27
N THR A 52 -5.45 -10.93 5.53
CA THR A 52 -4.24 -10.20 5.10
C THR A 52 -3.11 -10.18 6.14
N GLY A 53 -2.79 -11.33 6.73
CA GLY A 53 -1.62 -11.53 7.59
C GLY A 53 -1.83 -11.34 9.08
N ASP A 54 -0.79 -11.70 9.84
CA ASP A 54 -0.76 -11.71 11.30
C ASP A 54 -1.82 -12.64 11.91
N ALA A 55 -1.81 -13.87 11.42
CA ALA A 55 -2.63 -14.95 11.95
C ALA A 55 -2.17 -15.34 13.37
N ALA A 56 -0.84 -15.42 13.57
CA ALA A 56 -0.20 -15.69 14.84
C ALA A 56 0.24 -14.40 15.55
N TYR A 57 0.53 -14.48 16.85
CA TYR A 57 1.20 -13.41 17.62
C TYR A 57 2.73 -13.44 17.44
N GLY A 58 3.27 -14.57 16.99
CA GLY A 58 4.68 -14.86 16.83
C GLY A 58 5.20 -15.78 17.94
N GLN A 59 6.35 -16.40 17.72
CA GLN A 59 6.97 -17.32 18.67
C GLN A 59 7.25 -16.61 20.01
N VAL A 60 6.59 -17.05 21.09
CA VAL A 60 6.70 -16.43 22.43
C VAL A 60 7.42 -17.33 23.44
N GLY A 61 7.40 -18.64 23.22
CA GLY A 61 7.99 -19.62 24.11
C GLY A 61 7.74 -21.04 23.62
N SER A 62 8.20 -22.01 24.41
CA SER A 62 8.12 -23.44 24.07
C SER A 62 7.00 -24.19 24.80
N GLN A 63 6.15 -23.49 25.57
CA GLN A 63 5.00 -24.12 26.22
C GLN A 63 3.82 -24.21 25.25
N ARG A 64 2.86 -25.09 25.57
CA ARG A 64 1.63 -25.26 24.77
C ARG A 64 0.87 -23.92 24.68
N GLY A 65 0.55 -23.50 23.46
CA GLY A 65 -0.09 -22.22 23.15
C GLY A 65 0.88 -21.04 22.96
N GLU A 66 2.13 -21.17 23.40
CA GLU A 66 3.19 -20.16 23.17
C GLU A 66 3.96 -20.43 21.87
N MET A 67 4.03 -21.70 21.45
CA MET A 67 4.63 -22.10 20.20
C MET A 67 3.82 -21.56 19.02
N ILE A 68 4.50 -21.01 18.00
CA ILE A 68 3.83 -20.43 16.83
C ILE A 68 2.96 -21.46 16.07
N ALA A 69 3.32 -22.75 16.10
CA ALA A 69 2.52 -23.81 15.52
C ALA A 69 1.15 -24.00 16.22
N ASP A 70 1.10 -23.85 17.55
CA ASP A 70 -0.17 -23.88 18.30
C ASP A 70 -1.02 -22.65 17.98
N GLN A 71 -0.38 -21.49 17.80
CA GLN A 71 -1.05 -20.25 17.39
C GLN A 71 -1.67 -20.38 15.99
N PHE A 72 -0.99 -21.03 15.05
CA PHE A 72 -1.54 -21.30 13.73
C PHE A 72 -2.72 -22.28 13.75
N GLN A 73 -2.72 -23.28 14.63
CA GLN A 73 -3.93 -24.11 14.86
C GLN A 73 -5.10 -23.25 15.33
N GLU A 74 -4.86 -22.31 16.25
CA GLU A 74 -5.89 -21.38 16.73
C GLU A 74 -6.43 -20.48 15.61
N ALA A 75 -5.54 -19.98 14.75
CA ALA A 75 -5.95 -19.22 13.58
C ALA A 75 -6.78 -20.05 12.60
N HIS A 76 -6.44 -21.33 12.39
CA HIS A 76 -7.27 -22.25 11.62
C HIS A 76 -8.66 -22.42 12.23
N ASP A 77 -8.74 -22.71 13.54
CA ASP A 77 -10.02 -22.90 14.24
C ASP A 77 -10.91 -21.65 14.16
N PHE A 78 -10.30 -20.46 14.21
CA PHE A 78 -10.96 -19.18 13.99
C PHE A 78 -11.55 -19.08 12.58
N LEU A 79 -10.73 -19.31 11.54
CA LEU A 79 -11.18 -19.23 10.14
C LEU A 79 -12.24 -20.29 9.81
N GLU A 80 -12.12 -21.48 10.40
CA GLU A 80 -13.10 -22.55 10.30
C GLU A 80 -14.45 -22.11 10.90
N SER A 81 -14.42 -21.50 12.10
CA SER A 81 -15.61 -20.94 12.74
C SER A 81 -16.24 -19.82 11.90
N VAL A 82 -15.43 -18.94 11.30
CA VAL A 82 -15.91 -17.86 10.43
C VAL A 82 -16.54 -18.41 9.15
N ARG A 83 -15.89 -19.32 8.44
CA ARG A 83 -16.39 -19.81 7.14
C ARG A 83 -17.68 -20.63 7.30
N THR A 84 -17.79 -21.43 8.36
CA THR A 84 -18.94 -22.31 8.66
C THR A 84 -20.10 -21.56 9.33
N THR A 85 -19.88 -20.31 9.75
CA THR A 85 -20.91 -19.43 10.30
C THR A 85 -21.96 -19.03 9.27
N PHE A 86 -21.56 -18.95 7.99
CA PHE A 86 -22.44 -18.59 6.88
C PHE A 86 -23.29 -19.76 6.37
N SER A 87 -24.43 -19.47 5.75
CA SER A 87 -25.29 -20.48 5.11
C SER A 87 -25.66 -20.10 3.66
N PRO A 88 -25.13 -20.76 2.63
CA PRO A 88 -24.16 -21.86 2.69
C PRO A 88 -22.80 -21.38 3.21
N GLU A 89 -22.06 -22.31 3.82
CA GLU A 89 -20.70 -22.06 4.28
C GLU A 89 -19.79 -21.62 3.14
N VAL A 90 -18.72 -20.90 3.45
CA VAL A 90 -17.68 -20.59 2.47
C VAL A 90 -16.74 -21.79 2.38
N GLU A 91 -16.52 -22.27 1.16
CA GLU A 91 -15.62 -23.41 0.92
C GLU A 91 -14.17 -23.04 1.25
N GLN A 92 -13.40 -23.99 1.80
CA GLN A 92 -11.99 -23.79 2.17
C GLN A 92 -11.14 -23.24 1.02
N ARG A 93 -11.38 -23.72 -0.22
CA ARG A 93 -10.68 -23.24 -1.43
C ARG A 93 -10.91 -21.76 -1.76
N ASN A 94 -11.86 -21.11 -1.09
CA ASN A 94 -12.20 -19.70 -1.26
C ASN A 94 -11.72 -18.83 -0.08
N VAL A 95 -10.92 -19.40 0.82
CA VAL A 95 -10.20 -18.67 1.87
C VAL A 95 -8.78 -18.44 1.41
N PHE A 96 -8.34 -17.18 1.32
CA PHE A 96 -7.01 -16.81 0.86
C PHE A 96 -6.29 -16.01 1.95
N LEU A 97 -5.05 -16.40 2.22
CA LEU A 97 -4.22 -15.85 3.28
C LEU A 97 -2.90 -15.35 2.71
N VAL A 98 -2.32 -14.32 3.32
CA VAL A 98 -0.91 -13.94 3.12
C VAL A 98 -0.23 -13.82 4.49
N PRO A 99 1.08 -14.03 4.61
CA PRO A 99 1.77 -13.91 5.90
C PRO A 99 2.01 -12.44 6.29
N GLY A 100 1.99 -12.17 7.60
CA GLY A 100 2.41 -10.90 8.20
C GLY A 100 3.67 -11.00 9.06
N ASN A 101 4.10 -9.89 9.66
CA ASN A 101 5.33 -9.82 10.45
C ASN A 101 5.25 -10.56 11.81
N HIS A 102 4.06 -10.91 12.29
CA HIS A 102 3.88 -11.78 13.44
C HIS A 102 3.82 -13.26 13.08
N ASP A 103 3.65 -13.60 11.80
CA ASP A 103 3.67 -14.99 11.33
C ASP A 103 5.11 -15.54 11.17
N VAL A 104 6.13 -14.70 11.35
CA VAL A 104 7.54 -15.13 11.33
C VAL A 104 7.95 -15.75 12.67
N ASN A 105 8.68 -16.86 12.61
CA ASN A 105 9.36 -17.43 13.76
C ASN A 105 10.63 -16.62 14.06
N ARG A 106 10.55 -15.77 15.09
CA ARG A 106 11.64 -14.86 15.48
C ARG A 106 12.84 -15.58 16.08
N GLU A 107 12.68 -16.80 16.60
CA GLU A 107 13.76 -17.56 17.23
C GLU A 107 14.77 -18.10 16.21
N VAL A 108 14.38 -18.27 14.95
CA VAL A 108 15.27 -18.76 13.88
C VAL A 108 15.97 -17.64 13.12
N ILE A 109 15.62 -16.38 13.37
CA ILE A 109 16.22 -15.22 12.72
C ILE A 109 17.60 -14.94 13.33
N THR A 110 18.64 -15.10 12.54
CA THR A 110 20.01 -14.89 13.02
C THR A 110 20.36 -13.39 13.12
N THR A 111 21.33 -13.06 13.97
CA THR A 111 21.86 -11.69 14.06
C THR A 111 22.51 -11.23 12.75
N PHE A 112 23.11 -12.16 12.00
CA PHE A 112 23.70 -11.88 10.69
C PHE A 112 22.65 -11.54 9.64
N GLU A 113 21.57 -12.32 9.53
CA GLU A 113 20.46 -12.01 8.62
C GLU A 113 19.84 -10.65 8.91
N ARG A 114 19.59 -10.38 10.19
CA ARG A 114 19.03 -9.10 10.62
C ARG A 114 19.95 -7.94 10.23
N ALA A 115 21.23 -8.04 10.59
CA ALA A 115 22.21 -7.00 10.29
C ALA A 115 22.38 -6.80 8.78
N TRP A 116 22.29 -7.88 7.98
CA TRP A 116 22.36 -7.78 6.52
C TRP A 116 21.12 -7.07 5.96
N LEU A 117 19.90 -7.45 6.37
CA LEU A 117 18.66 -6.81 5.88
C LEU A 117 18.54 -5.32 6.27
N GLU A 118 19.17 -4.90 7.38
CA GLU A 118 19.22 -3.51 7.83
C GLU A 118 20.27 -2.67 7.06
N GLN A 119 21.16 -3.29 6.27
CA GLN A 119 22.11 -2.57 5.43
C GLN A 119 21.45 -2.00 4.16
N PRO A 120 22.00 -0.90 3.60
CA PRO A 120 21.58 -0.43 2.28
C PRO A 120 21.89 -1.48 1.21
N HIS A 121 20.90 -1.80 0.39
CA HIS A 121 21.02 -2.64 -0.80
C HIS A 121 20.40 -1.95 -2.00
N SER A 122 20.81 -2.35 -3.19
CA SER A 122 20.11 -2.02 -4.42
C SER A 122 18.96 -2.99 -4.70
N ILE A 123 18.01 -2.57 -5.54
CA ILE A 123 16.93 -3.43 -6.03
C ILE A 123 17.49 -4.67 -6.74
N ASP A 124 18.57 -4.50 -7.50
CA ASP A 124 19.17 -5.59 -8.28
C ASP A 124 19.84 -6.64 -7.37
N GLU A 125 20.51 -6.23 -6.29
CA GLU A 125 21.09 -7.15 -5.29
C GLU A 125 19.99 -7.97 -4.60
N ILE A 126 18.88 -7.34 -4.22
CA ILE A 126 17.74 -8.02 -3.60
C ILE A 126 17.06 -8.97 -4.60
N ALA A 127 16.87 -8.53 -5.84
CA ALA A 127 16.32 -9.38 -6.90
C ALA A 127 17.24 -10.58 -7.20
N GLU A 128 18.56 -10.40 -7.17
CA GLU A 128 19.53 -11.47 -7.38
C GLU A 128 19.52 -12.49 -6.23
N LEU A 129 19.36 -12.05 -4.97
CA LEU A 129 19.17 -12.93 -3.82
C LEU A 129 17.98 -13.89 -4.04
N LEU A 130 16.83 -13.33 -4.42
CA LEU A 130 15.63 -14.13 -4.66
C LEU A 130 15.81 -15.02 -5.90
N ASN A 131 16.26 -14.47 -7.03
CA ASN A 131 16.42 -15.22 -8.28
C ASN A 131 17.40 -16.40 -8.16
N LYS A 132 18.50 -16.23 -7.41
CA LYS A 132 19.44 -17.33 -7.14
C LYS A 132 18.82 -18.40 -6.24
N ALA A 133 17.91 -18.02 -5.35
CA ALA A 133 17.34 -18.86 -4.30
C ALA A 133 18.41 -19.71 -3.57
N GLY A 134 19.61 -19.14 -3.41
CA GLY A 134 20.80 -19.83 -2.89
C GLY A 134 20.77 -20.00 -1.37
N ALA A 135 21.91 -20.41 -0.78
CA ALA A 135 22.00 -20.72 0.64
C ALA A 135 21.49 -19.58 1.56
N ASP A 136 21.78 -18.32 1.23
CA ASP A 136 21.33 -17.16 2.01
C ASP A 136 19.80 -17.03 1.99
N TRP A 137 19.17 -17.18 0.81
CA TRP A 137 17.72 -17.19 0.67
C TRP A 137 17.09 -18.38 1.39
N GLN A 138 17.67 -19.59 1.22
CA GLN A 138 17.20 -20.79 1.91
C GLN A 138 17.21 -20.62 3.44
N GLN A 139 18.19 -19.89 3.98
CA GLN A 139 18.27 -19.55 5.38
C GLN A 139 17.23 -18.46 5.77
N ILE A 140 17.14 -17.35 5.02
CA ILE A 140 16.19 -16.26 5.31
C ILE A 140 14.74 -16.77 5.33
N LYS A 141 14.34 -17.59 4.35
CA LYS A 141 12.96 -18.07 4.26
C LYS A 141 12.56 -19.01 5.41
N THR A 142 13.52 -19.56 6.15
CA THR A 142 13.23 -20.48 7.28
C THR A 142 12.30 -19.84 8.31
N ARG A 143 12.35 -18.51 8.48
CA ARG A 143 11.47 -17.76 9.39
C ARG A 143 9.98 -17.93 9.11
N LEU A 144 9.59 -18.31 7.89
CA LEU A 144 8.20 -18.58 7.50
C LEU A 144 7.91 -20.08 7.33
N SER A 145 8.81 -20.98 7.74
CA SER A 145 8.60 -22.43 7.59
C SER A 145 7.39 -22.94 8.38
N ASP A 146 7.12 -22.34 9.53
CA ASP A 146 5.94 -22.68 10.34
C ASP A 146 4.64 -22.25 9.66
N TYR A 147 4.63 -21.08 9.01
CA TYR A 147 3.51 -20.61 8.18
C TYR A 147 3.28 -21.52 6.97
N ALA A 148 4.35 -21.91 6.27
CA ALA A 148 4.26 -22.86 5.15
C ALA A 148 3.64 -24.20 5.59
N ARG A 149 4.10 -24.75 6.72
CA ARG A 149 3.57 -26.00 7.29
C ARG A 149 2.12 -25.86 7.76
N PHE A 150 1.75 -24.69 8.30
CA PHE A 150 0.36 -24.36 8.62
C PHE A 150 -0.52 -24.47 7.37
N LEU A 151 -0.13 -23.87 6.25
CA LEU A 151 -0.90 -23.97 5.01
C LEU A 151 -1.04 -25.42 4.52
N GLU A 152 0.02 -26.22 4.63
CA GLU A 152 0.03 -27.65 4.26
C GLU A 152 -0.89 -28.50 5.14
N ASN A 153 -0.85 -28.28 6.45
CA ASN A 153 -1.54 -29.14 7.41
C ASN A 153 -3.06 -28.91 7.48
N TYR A 154 -3.53 -27.72 7.10
CA TYR A 154 -4.93 -27.31 7.29
C TYR A 154 -5.68 -27.07 5.97
N GLY A 155 -5.24 -27.67 4.87
CA GLY A 155 -6.00 -27.71 3.62
C GLY A 155 -6.01 -26.38 2.86
N TYR A 156 -4.91 -25.64 2.89
CA TYR A 156 -4.71 -24.41 2.10
C TYR A 156 -3.77 -24.63 0.91
N GLU A 157 -3.81 -25.81 0.28
CA GLU A 157 -2.91 -26.19 -0.81
C GLU A 157 -3.05 -25.26 -2.03
N HIS A 158 -4.22 -24.64 -2.23
CA HIS A 158 -4.42 -23.66 -3.31
C HIS A 158 -3.61 -22.36 -3.12
N LEU A 159 -3.03 -22.14 -1.93
CA LEU A 159 -2.08 -21.06 -1.63
C LEU A 159 -0.63 -21.51 -1.74
N LEU A 160 -0.39 -22.82 -1.78
CA LEU A 160 0.89 -23.47 -1.99
C LEU A 160 0.93 -24.03 -3.40
N THR A 161 0.93 -23.12 -4.38
CA THR A 161 0.85 -23.47 -5.81
C THR A 161 1.65 -24.72 -6.18
N SER A 162 1.17 -25.48 -7.15
CA SER A 162 1.90 -26.64 -7.68
C SER A 162 3.16 -26.23 -8.47
N GLN A 163 3.38 -24.94 -8.70
CA GLN A 163 4.58 -24.41 -9.35
C GLN A 163 5.66 -24.14 -8.31
N ASP A 164 6.73 -24.94 -8.34
CA ASP A 164 7.85 -24.87 -7.39
C ASP A 164 8.36 -23.44 -7.18
N GLN A 165 8.34 -22.61 -8.23
CA GLN A 165 8.82 -21.24 -8.18
C GLN A 165 8.03 -20.32 -7.24
N LEU A 166 6.69 -20.33 -7.19
CA LEU A 166 6.00 -19.41 -6.25
C LEU A 166 5.97 -19.96 -4.82
N ARG A 167 5.89 -21.30 -4.69
CA ARG A 167 5.96 -21.95 -3.38
C ARG A 167 7.25 -21.59 -2.65
N GLU A 168 8.35 -21.44 -3.39
CA GLU A 168 9.65 -20.99 -2.88
C GLU A 168 9.58 -19.65 -2.13
N TYR A 169 8.70 -18.73 -2.54
CA TYR A 169 8.56 -17.38 -1.98
C TYR A 169 7.31 -17.21 -1.11
N LEU A 170 6.49 -18.26 -0.97
CA LEU A 170 5.18 -18.22 -0.32
C LEU A 170 4.26 -17.14 -0.92
N VAL A 171 4.33 -16.98 -2.23
CA VAL A 171 3.42 -16.15 -3.03
C VAL A 171 2.55 -17.07 -3.87
N TYR A 172 1.39 -16.59 -4.33
CA TYR A 172 0.51 -17.40 -5.18
C TYR A 172 -0.34 -16.57 -6.11
N VAL A 173 -0.78 -17.22 -7.18
CA VAL A 173 -1.87 -16.75 -8.03
C VAL A 173 -2.99 -17.76 -8.05
N ASN A 174 -4.22 -17.27 -8.13
CA ASN A 174 -5.40 -18.09 -8.31
C ASN A 174 -6.44 -17.34 -9.13
N ALA A 175 -7.46 -18.04 -9.61
CA ALA A 175 -8.60 -17.43 -10.28
C ALA A 175 -9.91 -18.10 -9.85
N ARG A 176 -10.96 -17.30 -9.72
CA ARG A 176 -12.32 -17.78 -9.42
C ARG A 176 -13.31 -17.07 -10.34
N GLU A 177 -14.34 -17.79 -10.76
CA GLU A 177 -15.38 -17.22 -11.61
C GLU A 177 -16.68 -17.05 -10.82
N PHE A 178 -17.26 -15.85 -10.90
CA PHE A 178 -18.51 -15.48 -10.24
C PHE A 178 -19.41 -14.77 -11.23
N ALA A 179 -20.59 -15.34 -11.49
CA ALA A 179 -21.55 -14.77 -12.44
C ALA A 179 -20.96 -14.45 -13.83
N GLY A 180 -20.04 -15.30 -14.32
CA GLY A 180 -19.35 -15.10 -15.61
C GLY A 180 -18.14 -14.18 -15.55
N ILE A 181 -17.87 -13.54 -14.41
CA ILE A 181 -16.72 -12.66 -14.19
C ILE A 181 -15.59 -13.46 -13.55
N ARG A 182 -14.45 -13.54 -14.23
CA ARG A 182 -13.24 -14.22 -13.78
C ARG A 182 -12.34 -13.25 -13.02
N VAL A 183 -12.09 -13.55 -11.76
CA VAL A 183 -11.30 -12.72 -10.85
C VAL A 183 -9.97 -13.39 -10.57
N GLY A 184 -8.88 -12.73 -10.96
CA GLY A 184 -7.53 -13.12 -10.57
C GLY A 184 -7.22 -12.67 -9.15
N ILE A 185 -6.55 -13.52 -8.38
CA ILE A 185 -6.20 -13.27 -6.98
C ILE A 185 -4.70 -13.51 -6.83
N SER A 186 -3.96 -12.51 -6.36
CA SER A 186 -2.52 -12.60 -6.09
C SER A 186 -2.24 -12.41 -4.61
N GLY A 187 -1.59 -13.40 -3.98
CA GLY A 187 -1.05 -13.26 -2.64
C GLY A 187 0.43 -12.95 -2.68
N PHE A 188 0.80 -11.78 -2.14
CA PHE A 188 2.18 -11.37 -1.98
C PHE A 188 2.72 -11.75 -0.60
N ASN A 189 4.03 -11.88 -0.49
CA ASN A 189 4.71 -12.08 0.79
C ASN A 189 5.52 -10.83 1.12
N SER A 190 4.98 -9.96 1.97
CA SER A 190 5.68 -8.78 2.45
C SER A 190 6.44 -9.02 3.75
N ALA A 191 6.43 -10.24 4.30
CA ALA A 191 6.96 -10.55 5.62
C ALA A 191 8.34 -11.24 5.61
N TRP A 192 8.83 -11.68 4.44
CA TRP A 192 10.07 -12.46 4.33
C TRP A 192 11.32 -11.73 4.86
N SER A 193 11.35 -10.39 4.81
CA SER A 193 12.44 -9.57 5.36
C SER A 193 12.17 -9.05 6.77
N SER A 194 10.96 -9.28 7.31
CA SER A 194 10.60 -8.82 8.65
C SER A 194 11.29 -9.64 9.74
N ALA A 195 11.62 -8.97 10.84
CA ALA A 195 12.04 -9.55 12.10
C ALA A 195 10.91 -9.54 13.16
N GLY A 196 9.70 -9.12 12.79
CA GLY A 196 8.56 -8.97 13.68
C GLY A 196 8.77 -7.87 14.72
N ALA A 197 9.54 -6.84 14.39
CA ALA A 197 9.89 -5.75 15.32
C ALA A 197 8.88 -4.57 15.30
N GLY A 198 7.69 -4.79 14.72
CA GLY A 198 6.58 -3.83 14.68
C GLY A 198 6.99 -2.49 14.06
N ARG A 199 6.56 -1.38 14.66
CA ARG A 199 6.79 -0.01 14.14
C ARG A 199 8.24 0.36 13.85
N SER A 200 9.22 -0.34 14.41
CA SER A 200 10.63 -0.09 14.09
C SER A 200 11.03 -0.50 12.67
N GLU A 201 10.19 -1.27 11.98
CA GLU A 201 10.38 -1.73 10.60
C GLU A 201 9.77 -0.79 9.55
N MET A 202 9.07 0.27 9.98
CA MET A 202 8.47 1.24 9.08
C MET A 202 9.53 1.86 8.15
N GLY A 203 9.32 1.70 6.84
CA GLY A 203 10.20 2.21 5.79
C GLY A 203 11.50 1.41 5.63
N ARG A 204 11.56 0.18 6.14
CA ARG A 204 12.77 -0.66 6.19
C ARG A 204 12.59 -2.06 5.63
N LEU A 205 11.36 -2.45 5.31
CA LEU A 205 11.10 -3.80 4.81
C LEU A 205 11.45 -3.90 3.33
N TRP A 206 12.22 -4.93 2.99
CA TRP A 206 12.42 -5.35 1.61
C TRP A 206 11.29 -6.27 1.20
N MET A 207 10.59 -5.95 0.11
CA MET A 207 9.58 -6.84 -0.44
C MET A 207 10.10 -7.62 -1.64
N ALA A 208 11.11 -7.11 -2.35
CA ALA A 208 11.41 -7.49 -3.72
C ALA A 208 10.17 -7.32 -4.60
N GLY A 209 9.47 -6.19 -4.43
CA GLY A 209 8.11 -5.97 -4.93
C GLY A 209 8.00 -6.17 -6.45
N ARG A 210 8.97 -5.65 -7.22
CA ARG A 210 9.04 -5.86 -8.68
C ARG A 210 9.20 -7.33 -9.05
N PHE A 211 10.11 -8.05 -8.40
CA PHE A 211 10.36 -9.46 -8.65
C PHE A 211 9.10 -10.30 -8.40
N GLN A 212 8.45 -10.11 -7.24
CA GLN A 212 7.22 -10.82 -6.91
C GLN A 212 6.12 -10.48 -7.92
N LEU A 213 5.93 -9.21 -8.26
CA LEU A 213 4.91 -8.77 -9.21
C LEU A 213 5.08 -9.41 -10.60
N GLU A 214 6.28 -9.34 -11.17
CA GLU A 214 6.55 -9.91 -12.50
C GLU A 214 6.35 -11.43 -12.49
N THR A 215 6.81 -12.11 -11.43
CA THR A 215 6.61 -13.55 -11.27
C THR A 215 5.12 -13.93 -11.18
N LEU A 216 4.33 -13.16 -10.40
CA LEU A 216 2.90 -13.39 -10.24
C LEU A 216 2.14 -13.13 -11.55
N ILE A 217 2.40 -12.01 -12.24
CA ILE A 217 1.75 -11.69 -13.52
C ILE A 217 2.05 -12.77 -14.57
N GLN A 218 3.30 -13.24 -14.65
CA GLN A 218 3.69 -14.27 -15.61
C GLN A 218 2.93 -15.59 -15.40
N GLN A 219 2.66 -15.94 -14.15
CA GLN A 219 1.99 -17.20 -13.79
C GLN A 219 0.47 -17.06 -13.63
N MET A 220 -0.04 -15.83 -13.64
CA MET A 220 -1.46 -15.54 -13.48
C MET A 220 -2.26 -16.27 -14.58
N PRO A 221 -3.32 -17.01 -14.22
CA PRO A 221 -4.20 -17.60 -15.22
C PRO A 221 -4.73 -16.53 -16.18
N PRO A 222 -4.73 -16.78 -17.51
CA PRO A 222 -5.14 -15.78 -18.49
C PRO A 222 -6.64 -15.47 -18.42
N ASP A 223 -7.04 -14.42 -19.13
CA ASP A 223 -8.43 -14.01 -19.35
C ASP A 223 -9.20 -13.63 -18.06
N ASN A 224 -8.51 -13.14 -17.04
CA ASN A 224 -9.17 -12.55 -15.88
C ASN A 224 -9.76 -11.18 -16.26
N ASP A 225 -11.00 -10.96 -15.87
CA ASP A 225 -11.72 -9.69 -16.06
C ASP A 225 -11.13 -8.57 -15.18
N PHE A 226 -10.66 -8.92 -13.97
CA PHE A 226 -9.85 -8.03 -13.12
C PHE A 226 -9.05 -8.84 -12.09
N ASN A 227 -8.07 -8.20 -11.45
CA ASN A 227 -7.23 -8.82 -10.43
C ASN A 227 -7.35 -8.12 -9.07
N ILE A 228 -7.22 -8.90 -8.00
CA ILE A 228 -7.13 -8.48 -6.59
C ILE A 228 -5.76 -8.88 -6.05
N ALA A 229 -5.06 -7.95 -5.40
CA ALA A 229 -3.82 -8.22 -4.67
C ALA A 229 -4.08 -8.26 -3.15
N LEU A 230 -3.48 -9.25 -2.48
CA LEU A 230 -3.43 -9.37 -1.03
C LEU A 230 -1.99 -9.16 -0.57
N ILE A 231 -1.77 -8.25 0.37
CA ILE A 231 -0.46 -7.93 0.93
C ILE A 231 -0.63 -7.57 2.41
N HIS A 232 0.28 -7.96 3.30
CA HIS A 232 0.13 -7.58 4.70
C HIS A 232 0.58 -6.13 4.94
N HIS A 233 1.80 -5.78 4.53
CA HIS A 233 2.39 -4.45 4.75
C HIS A 233 2.05 -3.49 3.58
N PRO A 234 1.46 -2.32 3.84
CA PRO A 234 1.25 -1.33 2.78
C PRO A 234 2.57 -0.69 2.32
N PRO A 235 2.64 -0.09 1.10
CA PRO A 235 3.89 0.36 0.48
C PRO A 235 4.74 1.33 1.32
N ASN A 236 4.14 2.09 2.24
CA ASN A 236 4.86 2.99 3.15
C ASN A 236 5.77 2.28 4.16
N TRP A 237 5.60 0.97 4.37
CA TRP A 237 6.49 0.16 5.20
C TRP A 237 7.74 -0.31 4.47
N LEU A 238 7.73 -0.23 3.14
CA LEU A 238 8.83 -0.67 2.31
C LEU A 238 9.95 0.36 2.29
N VAL A 239 11.15 -0.11 1.98
CA VAL A 239 12.31 0.75 1.78
C VAL A 239 12.08 1.81 0.69
N PRO A 240 12.77 2.97 0.76
CA PRO A 240 12.64 4.05 -0.23
C PRO A 240 12.95 3.63 -1.68
N GLU A 241 13.74 2.57 -1.87
CA GLU A 241 14.08 2.01 -3.17
C GLU A 241 12.84 1.41 -3.87
N GLU A 242 11.89 0.86 -3.10
CA GLU A 242 10.68 0.23 -3.65
C GLU A 242 9.48 1.18 -3.63
N ASN A 243 9.38 2.05 -2.62
CA ASN A 243 8.28 3.00 -2.45
C ASN A 243 8.64 4.39 -3.02
N PRO A 244 7.87 4.99 -3.96
CA PRO A 244 6.50 4.65 -4.36
C PRO A 244 6.35 3.86 -5.66
N ILE A 245 7.45 3.34 -6.23
CA ILE A 245 7.43 2.66 -7.53
C ILE A 245 6.50 1.44 -7.49
N PHE A 246 6.68 0.58 -6.50
CA PHE A 246 5.89 -0.63 -6.34
C PHE A 246 4.39 -0.33 -6.15
N GLY A 247 4.06 0.69 -5.35
CA GLY A 247 2.67 1.13 -5.17
C GLY A 247 2.00 1.54 -6.48
N ARG A 248 2.71 2.24 -7.37
CA ARG A 248 2.18 2.59 -8.71
C ARG A 248 2.03 1.36 -9.62
N GLN A 249 2.91 0.38 -9.49
CA GLN A 249 2.77 -0.86 -10.24
C GLN A 249 1.55 -1.65 -9.77
N LEU A 250 1.31 -1.74 -8.45
CA LEU A 250 0.10 -2.35 -7.91
C LEU A 250 -1.17 -1.67 -8.45
N GLU A 251 -1.19 -0.34 -8.47
CA GLU A 251 -2.32 0.43 -8.99
C GLU A 251 -2.62 0.15 -10.46
N ARG A 252 -1.60 -0.14 -11.28
CA ARG A 252 -1.76 -0.44 -12.69
C ARG A 252 -2.31 -1.84 -12.95
N GLU A 253 -1.88 -2.82 -12.15
CA GLU A 253 -2.13 -4.25 -12.43
C GLU A 253 -3.34 -4.82 -11.68
N PHE A 254 -3.77 -4.16 -10.61
CA PHE A 254 -4.84 -4.64 -9.72
C PHE A 254 -5.94 -3.60 -9.57
N ALA A 255 -7.20 -4.03 -9.69
CA ALA A 255 -8.35 -3.19 -9.39
C ALA A 255 -8.50 -2.96 -7.88
N PHE A 256 -8.16 -3.97 -7.08
CA PHE A 256 -8.16 -3.91 -5.62
C PHE A 256 -6.83 -4.35 -5.02
N VAL A 257 -6.36 -3.61 -4.03
CA VAL A 257 -5.26 -4.03 -3.13
C VAL A 257 -5.81 -4.07 -1.72
N LEU A 258 -5.74 -5.23 -1.08
CA LEU A 258 -6.19 -5.44 0.28
C LEU A 258 -4.99 -5.61 1.20
N HIS A 259 -4.99 -4.90 2.33
CA HIS A 259 -3.92 -5.04 3.32
C HIS A 259 -4.38 -4.95 4.77
N GLY A 260 -3.46 -5.32 5.67
CA GLY A 260 -3.63 -5.30 7.12
C GLY A 260 -2.67 -4.34 7.80
N HIS A 261 -2.14 -4.79 8.95
CA HIS A 261 -0.96 -4.27 9.65
C HIS A 261 -1.12 -2.90 10.34
N GLU A 262 -1.72 -1.91 9.68
CA GLU A 262 -1.91 -0.58 10.28
C GLU A 262 -3.09 -0.54 11.28
N HIS A 263 -3.88 -1.61 11.31
CA HIS A 263 -5.09 -1.81 12.11
C HIS A 263 -6.12 -0.68 11.96
N GLN A 264 -6.11 0.02 10.83
CA GLN A 264 -7.01 1.13 10.54
C GLN A 264 -7.88 0.77 9.34
N ASP A 265 -9.11 0.34 9.59
CA ASP A 265 -10.12 0.19 8.53
C ASP A 265 -10.28 1.50 7.76
N PHE A 266 -9.90 1.47 6.48
CA PHE A 266 -10.04 2.63 5.59
C PHE A 266 -10.09 2.20 4.12
N VAL A 267 -10.77 3.01 3.32
CA VAL A 267 -10.91 2.81 1.87
C VAL A 267 -10.30 4.02 1.15
N ARG A 268 -9.39 3.76 0.21
CA ARG A 268 -8.84 4.79 -0.69
C ARG A 268 -9.17 4.42 -2.12
N MET A 269 -9.77 5.35 -2.85
CA MET A 269 -10.10 5.16 -4.25
C MET A 269 -9.36 6.18 -5.11
N ASN A 270 -8.77 5.72 -6.21
CA ASN A 270 -8.37 6.60 -7.28
C ASN A 270 -9.61 6.90 -8.15
N SER A 271 -10.00 8.18 -8.23
CA SER A 271 -11.19 8.61 -8.97
C SER A 271 -11.09 8.43 -10.49
N ASN A 272 -9.87 8.37 -11.03
CA ASN A 272 -9.61 8.30 -12.47
C ASN A 272 -9.56 6.84 -12.95
N THR A 273 -8.89 5.97 -12.20
CA THR A 273 -8.69 4.55 -12.60
C THR A 273 -9.74 3.63 -11.97
N GLY A 274 -10.35 4.03 -10.86
CA GLY A 274 -11.20 3.15 -10.06
C GLY A 274 -10.43 2.14 -9.20
N HIS A 275 -9.09 2.21 -9.19
CA HIS A 275 -8.25 1.43 -8.29
C HIS A 275 -8.64 1.71 -6.83
N THR A 276 -8.80 0.66 -6.04
CA THR A 276 -9.26 0.77 -4.66
C THR A 276 -8.35 0.01 -3.71
N VAL A 277 -7.78 0.71 -2.73
CA VAL A 277 -7.06 0.11 -1.60
C VAL A 277 -7.99 0.01 -0.41
N ILE A 278 -8.07 -1.18 0.21
CA ILE A 278 -8.89 -1.42 1.40
C ILE A 278 -7.99 -1.99 2.49
N SER A 279 -7.89 -1.27 3.60
CA SER A 279 -7.23 -1.75 4.81
C SER A 279 -8.26 -2.40 5.71
N ALA A 280 -7.91 -3.54 6.30
CA ALA A 280 -8.66 -4.14 7.40
C ALA A 280 -8.17 -3.59 8.75
N GLY A 281 -9.09 -3.52 9.71
CA GLY A 281 -8.81 -3.48 11.13
C GLY A 281 -8.35 -4.85 11.62
N ALA A 282 -7.92 -4.90 12.87
CA ALA A 282 -7.49 -6.15 13.47
C ALA A 282 -8.71 -6.99 13.87
N CYS A 283 -8.71 -8.28 13.56
CA CYS A 283 -9.72 -9.19 14.11
C CYS A 283 -9.64 -9.16 15.64
N HIS A 284 -8.43 -9.11 16.17
CA HIS A 284 -8.18 -9.04 17.60
C HIS A 284 -6.77 -8.49 17.90
N GLU A 285 -6.68 -7.22 18.31
CA GLU A 285 -5.45 -6.67 18.90
C GLU A 285 -5.44 -6.95 20.41
N TRP A 286 -6.49 -6.50 21.09
CA TRP A 286 -6.87 -6.81 22.48
C TRP A 286 -8.30 -6.30 22.72
N SER A 287 -8.95 -6.71 23.81
CA SER A 287 -10.41 -6.59 23.98
C SER A 287 -10.99 -5.17 24.00
N GLU A 288 -10.22 -4.14 24.37
CA GLU A 288 -10.69 -2.74 24.35
C GLU A 288 -10.04 -1.89 23.23
N SER A 289 -9.33 -2.52 22.29
CA SER A 289 -8.78 -1.79 21.14
C SER A 289 -9.89 -1.23 20.27
N LYS A 290 -9.79 0.07 19.95
CA LYS A 290 -10.63 0.75 18.95
C LYS A 290 -10.30 0.34 17.51
N ASN A 291 -9.27 -0.46 17.34
CA ASN A 291 -8.79 -0.94 16.05
C ASN A 291 -9.36 -2.31 15.70
N ASN A 292 -10.10 -2.95 16.61
CA ASN A 292 -10.75 -4.21 16.33
C ASN A 292 -11.85 -4.00 15.28
N GLY A 293 -11.68 -4.60 14.12
CA GLY A 293 -12.40 -4.23 12.92
C GLY A 293 -12.41 -5.33 11.86
N TYR A 294 -13.41 -5.28 10.99
CA TYR A 294 -13.43 -6.06 9.76
C TYR A 294 -14.28 -5.36 8.71
N ASN A 295 -14.17 -5.79 7.46
CA ASN A 295 -15.04 -5.28 6.40
C ASN A 295 -15.60 -6.37 5.48
N ILE A 296 -16.80 -6.14 4.96
CA ILE A 296 -17.39 -6.96 3.88
C ILE A 296 -17.55 -6.07 2.66
N VAL A 297 -17.03 -6.50 1.52
CA VAL A 297 -17.18 -5.78 0.26
C VAL A 297 -18.15 -6.51 -0.63
N ARG A 298 -19.04 -5.78 -1.29
CA ARG A 298 -19.92 -6.31 -2.32
C ARG A 298 -19.78 -5.48 -3.59
N LEU A 299 -19.50 -6.16 -4.69
CA LEU A 299 -19.59 -5.60 -6.04
C LEU A 299 -20.88 -6.08 -6.69
N ASN A 300 -21.56 -5.17 -7.36
CA ASN A 300 -22.72 -5.46 -8.19
C ASN A 300 -22.36 -5.13 -9.63
N PHE A 301 -22.19 -6.18 -10.44
CA PHE A 301 -21.74 -6.06 -11.82
C PHE A 301 -22.81 -5.38 -12.69
N GLU A 302 -24.09 -5.76 -12.55
CA GLU A 302 -25.22 -5.18 -13.28
C GLU A 302 -25.32 -3.65 -13.14
N THR A 303 -25.14 -3.13 -11.93
CA THR A 303 -25.24 -1.68 -11.64
C THR A 303 -23.89 -0.96 -11.71
N SER A 304 -22.80 -1.70 -11.86
CA SER A 304 -21.42 -1.20 -11.78
C SER A 304 -21.13 -0.40 -10.49
N ASN A 305 -21.70 -0.84 -9.37
CA ASN A 305 -21.51 -0.22 -8.05
C ASN A 305 -20.79 -1.20 -7.10
N GLY A 306 -20.09 -0.65 -6.12
CA GLY A 306 -19.53 -1.43 -5.02
C GLY A 306 -19.81 -0.78 -3.68
N GLU A 307 -19.73 -1.58 -2.61
CA GLU A 307 -20.02 -1.18 -1.25
C GLU A 307 -19.01 -1.84 -0.32
N VAL A 308 -18.45 -1.10 0.64
CA VAL A 308 -17.60 -1.64 1.72
C VAL A 308 -18.30 -1.40 3.04
N TRP A 309 -18.67 -2.48 3.73
CA TRP A 309 -19.36 -2.44 5.02
C TRP A 309 -18.35 -2.53 6.16
N LEU A 310 -18.02 -1.40 6.76
CA LEU A 310 -17.03 -1.30 7.84
C LEU A 310 -17.68 -1.62 9.20
N ARG A 311 -17.01 -2.49 9.96
CA ARG A 311 -17.47 -2.97 11.27
C ARG A 311 -16.37 -2.75 12.30
N GLN A 312 -16.76 -2.40 13.52
CA GLN A 312 -15.82 -2.26 14.63
C GLN A 312 -16.37 -2.92 15.89
N TYR A 313 -15.49 -3.39 16.75
CA TYR A 313 -15.88 -3.92 18.04
C TYR A 313 -16.15 -2.79 19.03
N ASP A 314 -17.36 -2.73 19.59
CA ASP A 314 -17.70 -1.88 20.72
C ASP A 314 -17.40 -2.64 22.02
N SER A 315 -16.27 -2.32 22.64
CA SER A 315 -15.83 -2.97 23.89
C SER A 315 -16.75 -2.67 25.08
N ALA A 316 -17.42 -1.51 25.07
CA ALA A 316 -18.36 -1.15 26.13
C ALA A 316 -19.66 -1.95 26.05
N GLY A 317 -20.17 -2.15 24.83
CA GLY A 317 -21.35 -2.99 24.56
C GLY A 317 -21.04 -4.49 24.44
N GLY A 318 -19.78 -4.86 24.25
CA GLY A 318 -19.33 -6.25 24.11
C GLY A 318 -19.70 -6.90 22.76
N GLY A 319 -19.88 -6.12 21.69
CA GLY A 319 -20.33 -6.63 20.39
C GLY A 319 -19.92 -5.77 19.22
N TRP A 320 -20.18 -6.23 18.00
CA TRP A 320 -19.81 -5.54 16.78
C TRP A 320 -20.89 -4.55 16.32
N VAL A 321 -20.45 -3.37 15.92
CA VAL A 321 -21.29 -2.26 15.49
C VAL A 321 -20.79 -1.67 14.16
N PRO A 322 -21.63 -0.92 13.42
CA PRO A 322 -21.14 -0.15 12.28
C PRO A 322 -19.97 0.75 12.65
N ARG A 323 -18.95 0.80 11.80
CA ARG A 323 -17.89 1.81 11.88
C ARG A 323 -18.29 2.99 11.00
N CYS A 324 -18.84 4.02 11.63
CA CYS A 324 -19.25 5.23 10.92
C CYS A 324 -18.06 6.19 10.77
N VAL A 325 -17.65 6.46 9.52
CA VAL A 325 -16.60 7.42 9.18
C VAL A 325 -17.25 8.67 8.59
N ALA A 326 -17.06 9.80 9.26
CA ALA A 326 -17.69 11.06 8.89
C ALA A 326 -17.45 11.42 7.42
N ASN A 327 -18.54 11.72 6.71
CA ASN A 327 -18.57 12.07 5.28
C ASN A 327 -18.12 10.96 4.31
N GLN A 328 -17.91 9.74 4.80
CA GLN A 328 -17.45 8.61 3.97
C GLN A 328 -18.41 7.43 4.02
N THR A 329 -19.00 7.14 5.18
CA THR A 329 -20.01 6.10 5.34
C THR A 329 -21.38 6.67 5.68
N ASP A 330 -22.42 5.88 5.42
CA ASP A 330 -23.74 6.12 5.98
C ASP A 330 -23.84 5.68 7.46
N GLU A 331 -25.05 5.73 8.03
CA GLU A 331 -25.35 5.37 9.43
C GLU A 331 -25.17 3.87 9.72
N VAL A 332 -25.06 3.04 8.69
CA VAL A 332 -24.87 1.59 8.82
C VAL A 332 -23.44 1.15 8.51
N GLY A 333 -22.52 2.12 8.36
CA GLY A 333 -21.10 1.88 8.12
C GLY A 333 -20.80 1.45 6.69
N CYS A 334 -21.72 1.69 5.75
CA CYS A 334 -21.53 1.38 4.34
C CYS A 334 -20.80 2.54 3.64
N TRP A 335 -19.65 2.22 3.04
CA TRP A 335 -18.85 3.11 2.21
C TRP A 335 -19.13 2.80 0.72
N PRO A 336 -19.73 3.72 -0.05
CA PRO A 336 -20.01 3.48 -1.46
C PRO A 336 -18.73 3.61 -2.32
N LEU A 337 -18.48 2.64 -3.19
CA LEU A 337 -17.41 2.67 -4.18
C LEU A 337 -17.89 3.33 -5.48
N THR A 338 -17.84 4.67 -5.52
CA THR A 338 -18.46 5.50 -6.57
C THR A 338 -17.66 5.59 -7.87
N HIS A 339 -16.41 5.15 -7.87
CA HIS A 339 -15.47 5.32 -8.98
C HIS A 339 -15.08 4.01 -9.69
N LEU A 340 -15.83 2.92 -9.54
CA LEU A 340 -15.51 1.64 -10.21
C LEU A 340 -15.87 1.61 -11.70
N LYS A 341 -16.67 2.59 -12.16
CA LYS A 341 -17.17 2.68 -13.55
C LYS A 341 -16.09 2.59 -14.65
N PRO A 342 -14.86 3.12 -14.52
CA PRO A 342 -13.84 3.07 -15.57
C PRO A 342 -13.55 1.67 -16.09
N TRP A 343 -13.57 0.66 -15.21
CA TRP A 343 -13.29 -0.73 -15.60
C TRP A 343 -14.50 -1.67 -15.41
N LEU A 344 -15.41 -1.40 -14.47
CA LEU A 344 -16.53 -2.31 -14.21
C LEU A 344 -17.57 -2.31 -15.34
N LYS A 345 -17.74 -1.18 -16.05
CA LYS A 345 -18.66 -1.09 -17.19
C LYS A 345 -18.21 -1.91 -18.39
N THR A 346 -16.90 -2.03 -18.61
CA THR A 346 -16.37 -2.77 -19.77
C THR A 346 -16.65 -4.27 -19.64
N LEU A 347 -16.76 -4.76 -18.41
CA LEU A 347 -17.08 -6.17 -18.12
C LEU A 347 -18.53 -6.54 -18.47
N VAL A 348 -19.47 -5.60 -18.30
CA VAL A 348 -20.90 -5.83 -18.57
C VAL A 348 -21.23 -5.70 -20.07
N SER A 349 -20.49 -4.85 -20.80
CA SER A 349 -20.70 -4.66 -22.24
C SER A 349 -20.17 -5.79 -23.12
N ALA A 350 -19.35 -6.70 -22.57
CA ALA A 350 -18.87 -7.88 -23.26
C ALA A 350 -19.94 -8.99 -23.23
N ASP A 351 -20.98 -8.84 -24.06
CA ASP A 351 -22.01 -9.84 -24.27
C ASP A 351 -21.35 -11.10 -24.88
N ARG A 352 -21.05 -12.10 -24.04
CA ARG A 352 -20.36 -13.35 -24.42
C ARG A 352 -21.32 -14.29 -25.18
N ASN A 353 -21.73 -13.89 -26.38
CA ASN A 353 -22.32 -14.81 -27.36
C ASN A 353 -21.19 -15.43 -28.19
N GLY A 354 -21.00 -16.73 -28.02
CA GLY A 354 -19.84 -17.47 -28.50
C GLY A 354 -19.55 -17.35 -29.99
N GLN A 355 -18.35 -16.89 -30.30
CA GLN A 355 -17.54 -17.34 -31.43
C GLN A 355 -16.08 -17.44 -30.97
N PRO A 356 -15.33 -18.48 -31.40
CA PRO A 356 -13.93 -18.61 -31.02
C PRO A 356 -13.12 -17.49 -31.67
N ASN A 357 -12.38 -16.74 -30.85
CA ASN A 357 -11.45 -15.71 -31.32
C ASN A 357 -10.44 -16.34 -32.28
N SER A 358 -10.46 -15.82 -33.50
CA SER A 358 -9.35 -16.00 -34.44
C SER A 358 -8.15 -15.22 -33.91
N THR A 359 -6.98 -15.86 -34.05
CA THR A 359 -5.65 -15.31 -33.82
C THR A 359 -5.52 -13.92 -34.43
N ILE A 360 -5.18 -12.92 -33.61
CA ILE A 360 -4.63 -11.65 -34.08
C ILE A 360 -3.17 -11.64 -33.65
N ASP A 361 -2.33 -12.24 -34.51
CA ASP A 361 -1.02 -11.67 -34.78
C ASP A 361 -1.30 -10.43 -35.65
N ASP A 362 -0.94 -9.26 -35.15
CA ASP A 362 -0.15 -8.28 -35.90
C ASP A 362 0.11 -7.05 -35.04
N ALA A 363 1.41 -6.78 -34.87
CA ALA A 363 1.93 -5.55 -34.33
C ALA A 363 1.45 -4.38 -35.19
N ASN A 364 0.68 -3.46 -34.60
CA ASN A 364 0.55 -2.11 -35.14
C ASN A 364 0.71 -1.10 -34.01
N THR A 365 1.84 -0.41 -34.11
CA THR A 365 2.22 0.82 -33.43
C THR A 365 1.07 1.83 -33.49
N LEU A 366 0.49 2.15 -32.34
CA LEU A 366 -0.39 3.32 -32.20
C LEU A 366 0.51 4.57 -32.13
N GLU A 367 0.82 5.14 -33.29
CA GLU A 367 1.21 6.54 -33.38
C GLU A 367 0.00 7.39 -32.93
N LEU A 368 0.19 8.14 -31.84
CA LEU A 368 -0.73 9.17 -31.39
C LEU A 368 -0.73 10.31 -32.42
N GLU A 369 -1.67 10.29 -33.36
CA GLU A 369 -2.02 11.49 -34.14
C GLU A 369 -2.63 12.54 -33.20
N ILE A 370 -1.79 13.49 -32.77
CA ILE A 370 -2.24 14.76 -32.21
C ILE A 370 -2.87 15.54 -33.36
N LYS A 371 -4.20 15.50 -33.48
CA LYS A 371 -4.93 16.45 -34.31
C LYS A 371 -4.90 17.81 -33.63
N ASP A 372 -4.10 18.73 -34.16
CA ASP A 372 -4.13 20.16 -33.88
C ASP A 372 -5.54 20.72 -34.19
N SER A 373 -6.46 20.58 -33.25
CA SER A 373 -7.68 21.37 -33.24
C SER A 373 -7.33 22.75 -32.67
N ALA A 374 -7.45 23.78 -33.52
CA ALA A 374 -7.18 25.16 -33.13
C ALA A 374 -8.06 25.55 -31.93
N ILE A 375 -7.43 25.71 -30.76
CA ILE A 375 -8.07 26.15 -29.53
C ILE A 375 -8.58 27.58 -29.75
N THR A 376 -9.88 27.79 -29.57
CA THR A 376 -10.46 29.15 -29.68
C THR A 376 -9.90 30.08 -28.61
N SER A 377 -9.85 31.40 -28.87
CA SER A 377 -9.27 32.37 -27.93
C SER A 377 -9.95 32.38 -26.55
N SER A 378 -11.21 31.95 -26.46
CA SER A 378 -11.93 31.77 -25.20
C SER A 378 -11.49 30.53 -24.42
N GLN A 379 -11.21 29.42 -25.11
CA GLN A 379 -10.68 28.19 -24.52
C GLN A 379 -9.23 28.35 -24.08
N GLN A 380 -8.40 29.07 -24.85
CA GLN A 380 -7.04 29.42 -24.40
C GLN A 380 -7.08 30.26 -23.12
N LYS A 381 -8.00 31.23 -23.04
CA LYS A 381 -8.17 32.06 -21.84
C LYS A 381 -8.65 31.26 -20.62
N GLN A 382 -9.50 30.25 -20.82
CA GLN A 382 -9.95 29.34 -19.75
C GLN A 382 -8.87 28.37 -19.28
N VAL A 383 -8.03 27.86 -20.17
CA VAL A 383 -6.89 27.00 -19.81
C VAL A 383 -5.86 27.80 -19.03
N ILE A 384 -5.53 29.00 -19.47
CA ILE A 384 -4.61 29.91 -18.76
C ILE A 384 -5.17 30.29 -17.38
N ASP A 385 -6.48 30.56 -17.27
CA ASP A 385 -7.13 30.87 -15.99
C ASP A 385 -7.21 29.67 -15.04
N TYR A 386 -7.43 28.47 -15.57
CA TYR A 386 -7.36 27.24 -14.77
C TYR A 386 -5.94 26.99 -14.28
N GLU A 387 -4.94 27.11 -15.16
CA GLU A 387 -3.54 26.91 -14.83
C GLU A 387 -3.05 27.90 -13.76
N ALA A 388 -3.41 29.18 -13.89
CA ALA A 388 -3.08 30.20 -12.89
C ALA A 388 -3.71 29.89 -11.53
N ARG A 389 -5.00 29.51 -11.49
CA ARG A 389 -5.69 29.14 -10.24
C ARG A 389 -5.16 27.85 -9.64
N TYR A 390 -4.81 26.87 -10.47
CA TYR A 390 -4.23 25.61 -10.02
C TYR A 390 -2.84 25.82 -9.42
N ARG A 391 -1.96 26.56 -10.11
CA ARG A 391 -0.64 26.94 -9.57
C ARG A 391 -0.76 27.69 -8.24
N GLN A 392 -1.68 28.65 -8.15
CA GLN A 392 -1.94 29.37 -6.90
C GLN A 392 -2.46 28.45 -5.79
N ALA A 393 -3.34 27.49 -6.11
CA ALA A 393 -3.85 26.52 -5.14
C ALA A 393 -2.75 25.57 -4.63
N VAL A 394 -1.84 25.15 -5.51
CA VAL A 394 -0.67 24.33 -5.17
C VAL A 394 0.27 25.11 -4.24
N VAL A 395 0.62 26.36 -4.59
CA VAL A 395 1.42 27.25 -3.73
C VAL A 395 0.75 27.41 -2.36
N ASN A 396 -0.53 27.77 -2.33
CA ASN A 396 -1.25 27.97 -1.06
C ASN A 396 -1.34 26.71 -0.19
N ARG A 397 -1.29 25.51 -0.78
CA ARG A 397 -1.40 24.25 -0.04
C ARG A 397 -0.04 23.71 0.41
N LEU A 398 1.00 23.92 -0.38
CA LEU A 398 2.34 23.36 -0.15
C LEU A 398 3.33 24.36 0.48
N ASP A 399 3.02 25.67 0.48
CA ASP A 399 3.84 26.71 1.11
C ASP A 399 3.74 26.72 2.64
N TYR A 400 3.53 25.58 3.30
CA TYR A 400 3.49 25.55 4.76
C TYR A 400 4.25 24.35 5.33
N MET A 401 5.15 24.64 6.27
CA MET A 401 5.85 23.65 7.08
C MET A 401 5.21 23.56 8.46
N GLN A 402 5.05 22.33 8.96
CA GLN A 402 4.55 22.08 10.30
C GLN A 402 5.65 21.47 11.18
N LEU A 403 5.92 22.10 12.31
CA LEU A 403 6.92 21.63 13.27
C LEU A 403 6.31 20.59 14.22
N PHE A 404 6.99 19.44 14.35
CA PHE A 404 6.62 18.35 15.26
C PHE A 404 7.68 18.18 16.35
N GLY A 405 7.27 17.89 17.59
CA GLY A 405 8.19 17.60 18.71
C GLY A 405 8.69 18.81 19.51
N ILE A 406 8.13 20.01 19.30
CA ILE A 406 8.48 21.23 20.06
C ILE A 406 7.22 21.82 20.71
N ASP A 407 7.31 22.16 22.00
CA ASP A 407 6.25 22.78 22.78
C ASP A 407 6.15 24.30 22.54
N VAL A 408 5.66 24.63 21.34
CA VAL A 408 5.25 26.00 20.97
C VAL A 408 3.73 26.09 20.81
N PRO A 409 3.12 27.28 21.05
CA PRO A 409 1.69 27.52 20.83
C PRO A 409 1.25 27.09 19.42
N ARG A 410 0.00 26.64 19.27
CA ARG A 410 -0.52 26.13 17.99
C ARG A 410 -0.43 27.16 16.87
N GLU A 411 -0.58 28.45 17.17
CA GLU A 411 -0.42 29.52 16.18
C GLU A 411 1.02 29.63 15.64
N SER A 412 2.01 29.13 16.38
CA SER A 412 3.44 29.14 16.04
C SER A 412 3.94 27.81 15.48
N LYS A 413 3.07 26.83 15.22
CA LYS A 413 3.47 25.51 14.68
C LYS A 413 3.46 25.42 13.16
N LYS A 414 2.91 26.42 12.48
CA LYS A 414 2.75 26.45 11.02
C LYS A 414 3.41 27.71 10.48
N TYR A 415 4.47 27.53 9.70
CA TYR A 415 5.19 28.64 9.05
C TYR A 415 5.07 28.50 7.54
N SER A 416 5.05 29.64 6.84
CA SER A 416 5.16 29.61 5.39
C SER A 416 6.53 29.02 5.00
N LEU A 417 6.54 28.11 4.04
CA LEU A 417 7.77 27.48 3.55
C LEU A 417 8.69 28.56 2.97
N THR A 418 8.11 29.56 2.29
CA THR A 418 8.79 30.74 1.75
C THR A 418 9.46 31.59 2.83
N VAL A 419 8.95 31.58 4.07
CA VAL A 419 9.56 32.28 5.22
C VAL A 419 10.68 31.45 5.87
N ALA A 420 10.60 30.12 5.79
CA ALA A 420 11.62 29.20 6.31
C ALA A 420 12.75 28.91 5.31
N TYR A 421 12.61 29.38 4.07
CA TYR A 421 13.59 29.23 3.01
C TYR A 421 14.73 30.21 3.21
N VAL A 422 15.96 29.70 3.29
CA VAL A 422 17.15 30.55 3.21
C VAL A 422 17.46 30.72 1.72
N SER A 423 17.28 31.93 1.19
CA SER A 423 17.64 32.24 -0.18
C SER A 423 19.13 32.07 -0.41
N LEU A 424 19.49 31.48 -1.54
CA LEU A 424 20.87 31.45 -2.03
C LEU A 424 21.14 32.80 -2.70
N ASN A 425 22.11 33.55 -2.17
CA ASN A 425 22.54 34.82 -2.74
C ASN A 425 23.91 34.65 -3.40
N LEU A 426 24.13 35.34 -4.52
CA LEU A 426 25.42 35.46 -5.18
C LEU A 426 25.99 36.86 -4.90
N ALA A 427 27.28 36.93 -4.60
CA ALA A 427 28.03 38.17 -4.49
C ALA A 427 29.04 38.26 -5.63
N ASP A 428 29.38 39.48 -6.05
CA ASP A 428 30.39 39.72 -7.07
C ASP A 428 31.81 39.48 -6.53
N GLU A 429 32.72 38.96 -7.37
CA GLU A 429 34.07 38.52 -6.96
C GLU A 429 34.91 39.65 -6.33
N ASP A 430 34.62 40.91 -6.66
CA ASP A 430 35.40 42.07 -6.20
C ASP A 430 35.23 42.39 -4.70
N VAL A 431 34.41 41.62 -3.96
CA VAL A 431 34.15 41.84 -2.53
C VAL A 431 34.81 40.78 -1.63
N GLU A 432 35.05 39.55 -2.11
CA GLU A 432 35.68 38.50 -1.28
C GLU A 432 37.19 38.71 -1.06
N GLU A 433 37.90 39.43 -1.95
CA GLU A 433 39.32 39.77 -1.73
C GLU A 433 39.52 40.92 -0.73
N ALA A 434 38.47 41.70 -0.40
CA ALA A 434 38.56 42.83 0.52
C ALA A 434 38.39 42.45 2.01
N GLU A 435 37.84 41.28 2.33
CA GLU A 435 37.69 40.84 3.74
C GLU A 435 38.99 40.29 4.34
N VAL A 436 40.05 40.11 3.55
CA VAL A 436 41.33 39.51 4.00
C VAL A 436 42.47 40.54 4.09
N ALA A 437 42.24 41.82 3.74
CA ALA A 437 43.28 42.86 3.81
C ALA A 437 42.74 44.17 4.43
N ASP A 438 43.20 44.45 5.66
CA ASP A 438 43.13 45.71 6.43
C ASP A 438 41.74 46.29 6.82
N GLU A 439 41.49 46.30 8.13
CA GLU A 439 40.25 46.74 8.81
C GLU A 439 39.95 48.26 8.76
N GLU A 440 40.72 49.09 8.05
CA GLU A 440 40.55 50.56 8.08
C GLU A 440 39.98 51.20 6.79
N GLU A 441 39.81 50.47 5.67
CA GLU A 441 39.31 51.06 4.41
C GLU A 441 38.04 50.42 3.81
N THR A 442 37.34 49.55 4.53
CA THR A 442 36.13 48.84 4.03
C THR A 442 34.83 49.65 4.09
N ALA A 443 34.85 50.92 4.48
CA ALA A 443 33.63 51.74 4.65
C ALA A 443 33.00 52.31 3.36
N LYS A 444 33.38 51.85 2.15
CA LYS A 444 32.91 52.46 0.89
C LYS A 444 32.46 51.52 -0.24
N LEU A 445 32.34 50.22 -0.02
CA LEU A 445 31.80 49.30 -1.02
C LEU A 445 30.64 48.54 -0.39
N GLU A 446 29.40 48.86 -0.80
CA GLU A 446 28.25 48.01 -0.46
C GLU A 446 28.38 46.69 -1.25
N PRO A 447 28.40 45.52 -0.58
CA PRO A 447 28.34 44.24 -1.27
C PRO A 447 27.00 44.14 -2.01
N THR A 448 27.02 44.12 -3.34
CA THR A 448 25.80 43.82 -4.12
C THR A 448 25.57 42.32 -4.09
N SER A 449 24.98 41.80 -3.01
CA SER A 449 24.45 40.44 -2.99
C SER A 449 23.11 40.41 -3.74
N LYS A 450 23.03 39.65 -4.83
CA LYS A 450 21.78 39.39 -5.57
C LYS A 450 21.23 38.02 -5.21
N SER A 451 19.90 37.87 -5.22
CA SER A 451 19.32 36.53 -5.05
C SER A 451 19.55 35.67 -6.30
N ALA A 452 19.51 34.34 -6.14
CA ALA A 452 19.61 33.41 -7.27
C ALA A 452 18.56 33.70 -8.36
N GLU A 453 17.35 34.06 -7.95
CA GLU A 453 16.23 34.38 -8.84
C GLU A 453 16.50 35.64 -9.68
N GLU A 454 16.99 36.72 -9.05
CA GLU A 454 17.37 37.95 -9.77
C GLU A 454 18.49 37.68 -10.79
N VAL A 455 19.46 36.85 -10.43
CA VAL A 455 20.54 36.45 -11.36
C VAL A 455 19.98 35.62 -12.52
N PHE A 456 19.03 34.71 -12.27
CA PHE A 456 18.41 33.92 -13.33
C PHE A 456 17.52 34.75 -14.26
N GLU A 457 16.83 35.76 -13.74
CA GLU A 457 16.07 36.72 -14.55
C GLU A 457 16.99 37.60 -15.41
N ASP A 458 18.12 38.05 -14.86
CA ASP A 458 19.13 38.85 -15.56
C ASP A 458 19.88 38.05 -16.65
N LEU A 459 19.91 36.71 -16.59
CA LEU A 459 20.64 35.84 -17.54
C LEU A 459 19.98 35.73 -18.94
N GLY A 460 18.90 36.47 -19.20
CA GLY A 460 18.10 36.43 -20.43
C GLY A 460 18.85 36.56 -21.78
N VAL A 461 18.24 35.96 -22.81
CA VAL A 461 18.53 35.90 -24.27
C VAL A 461 19.82 36.60 -24.74
N GLY A 462 20.97 36.03 -24.41
CA GLY A 462 22.28 36.48 -24.92
C GLY A 462 23.47 35.89 -24.19
N THR A 463 23.27 35.51 -22.94
CA THR A 463 24.28 34.88 -22.07
C THR A 463 24.27 33.36 -22.24
N ASN A 464 25.21 32.83 -23.03
CA ASN A 464 25.28 31.38 -23.33
C ASN A 464 26.01 30.54 -22.27
N ARG A 465 26.62 31.15 -21.25
CA ARG A 465 27.43 30.44 -20.25
C ARG A 465 27.39 31.15 -18.90
N LEU A 466 27.10 30.39 -17.85
CA LEU A 466 27.16 30.80 -16.44
C LEU A 466 28.33 30.07 -15.76
N LEU A 467 29.23 30.81 -15.11
CA LEU A 467 30.31 30.24 -14.29
C LEU A 467 29.98 30.47 -12.82
N ILE A 468 29.84 29.39 -12.05
CA ILE A 468 29.56 29.44 -10.61
C ILE A 468 30.83 29.08 -9.85
N ARG A 469 31.32 29.99 -9.02
CA ARG A 469 32.49 29.80 -8.14
C ARG A 469 32.06 29.82 -6.66
N GLY A 470 32.89 29.24 -5.79
CA GLY A 470 32.66 29.24 -4.34
C GLY A 470 33.27 28.03 -3.63
N GLY A 471 33.54 28.17 -2.33
CA GLY A 471 34.18 27.14 -1.48
C GLY A 471 33.35 25.87 -1.25
N ALA A 472 33.94 24.82 -0.66
CA ALA A 472 33.20 23.59 -0.34
C ALA A 472 32.04 23.89 0.62
N GLY A 473 30.84 23.38 0.34
CA GLY A 473 29.65 23.58 1.17
C GLY A 473 28.83 24.85 0.90
N CYS A 474 29.27 25.78 0.03
CA CYS A 474 28.54 27.03 -0.24
C CYS A 474 27.29 26.88 -1.14
N GLY A 475 26.78 25.67 -1.35
CA GLY A 475 25.52 25.46 -2.07
C GLY A 475 25.59 25.46 -3.61
N LYS A 476 26.78 25.43 -4.23
CA LYS A 476 26.94 25.40 -5.72
C LYS A 476 26.10 24.33 -6.42
N THR A 477 26.05 23.11 -5.88
CA THR A 477 25.27 22.01 -6.44
C THR A 477 23.76 22.28 -6.37
N THR A 478 23.32 22.94 -5.31
CA THR A 478 21.92 23.35 -5.13
C THR A 478 21.57 24.44 -6.15
N LEU A 479 22.43 25.45 -6.30
CA LEU A 479 22.24 26.53 -7.27
C LEU A 479 22.24 26.01 -8.72
N LEU A 480 23.13 25.07 -9.07
CA LEU A 480 23.13 24.42 -10.39
C LEU A 480 21.84 23.65 -10.67
N ARG A 481 21.24 23.01 -9.65
CA ARG A 481 19.95 22.35 -9.81
C ARG A 481 18.82 23.34 -10.05
N TRP A 482 18.85 24.50 -9.39
CA TRP A 482 17.84 25.54 -9.59
C TRP A 482 17.95 26.17 -10.98
N ALA A 483 19.17 26.36 -11.50
CA ALA A 483 19.38 26.88 -12.85
C ALA A 483 18.94 25.93 -13.98
N ALA A 484 18.75 24.63 -13.68
CA ALA A 484 18.44 23.60 -14.66
C ALA A 484 16.94 23.31 -14.84
N VAL A 485 16.08 23.89 -13.98
CA VAL A 485 14.62 23.81 -14.03
C VAL A 485 14.09 25.11 -14.61
#